data_AF-Q4V5H0-F1
#
_entry.id   AF-Q4V5H0-F1
#
_cell.length_a   1.000
_cell.length_b   1.000
_cell.length_c   1.000
_cell.angle_alpha   90.00
_cell.angle_beta   90.00
_cell.angle_gamma   90.00
#
_symmetry.space_group_name_H-M   'P 1'
#
loop_
_entity.id
_entity.type
_entity.pdbx_description
1 polymer ?
#
loop_
_entity_poly.entity_id
_entity_poly.type
_entity_poly.pdbx_seq_one_letter_code
_entity_poly.pdbx_strand_id
1 'polypeptide(L)' 'MNSKSHAPETPEEYQRRQSQIRKEVDPVTGRVRLIKGDSEVLEEIVTKERHLEINKKATRGDGEFYEARSLDAAKRRK' A
#
# COMPACT_ATOMS: atom_id res chain seq x y z
N MET A 1 16.81 -26.01 31.75
CA MET A 1 15.38 -25.65 31.62
C MET A 1 15.30 -24.28 30.97
N ASN A 2 14.71 -24.17 29.79
CA ASN A 2 14.60 -22.90 29.08
C ASN A 2 13.46 -22.09 29.73
N SER A 3 13.77 -21.31 30.77
CA SER A 3 12.83 -20.59 31.65
C SER A 3 11.99 -19.50 30.96
N LYS A 4 12.20 -19.29 29.66
CA LYS A 4 11.51 -18.26 28.85
C LYS A 4 10.25 -18.75 28.11
N SER A 5 9.90 -20.04 28.14
CA SER A 5 8.80 -20.55 27.30
C SER A 5 7.40 -20.05 27.71
N HIS A 6 7.23 -19.55 28.93
CA HIS A 6 5.97 -19.03 29.47
C HIS A 6 6.09 -17.64 30.09
N ALA A 7 7.26 -17.01 30.01
CA ALA A 7 7.43 -15.66 30.50
C ALA A 7 6.76 -14.68 29.53
N PRO A 8 6.01 -13.68 30.01
CA PRO A 8 5.54 -12.59 29.16
C PRO A 8 6.73 -11.85 28.56
N GLU A 9 6.53 -11.26 27.38
CA GLU A 9 7.57 -10.45 26.72
C GLU A 9 7.98 -9.26 27.60
N THR A 10 9.28 -8.91 27.59
CA THR A 10 9.73 -7.67 28.24
C THR A 10 9.36 -6.44 27.38
N PRO A 11 9.31 -5.24 27.96
CA PRO A 11 9.10 -4.01 27.19
C PRO A 11 10.10 -3.84 26.04
N GLU A 12 11.35 -4.23 26.21
CA GLU A 12 12.39 -4.16 25.19
C GLU A 12 12.15 -5.19 24.06
N GLU A 13 11.68 -6.39 24.41
CA GLU A 13 11.31 -7.43 23.44
C GLU A 13 10.10 -6.97 22.61
N TYR A 14 9.08 -6.39 23.27
CA TYR A 14 7.92 -5.79 22.61
C TYR A 14 8.33 -4.66 21.66
N GLN A 15 9.13 -3.70 22.13
CA GLN A 15 9.59 -2.59 21.29
C GLN A 15 10.41 -3.07 20.09
N ARG A 16 11.27 -4.08 20.27
CA ARG A 16 12.02 -4.69 19.17
C ARG A 16 11.12 -5.40 18.16
N ARG A 17 10.01 -5.99 18.60
CA ARG A 17 9.01 -6.59 17.72
C ARG A 17 8.24 -5.50 16.96
N GLN A 18 7.81 -4.45 17.65
CA GLN A 18 7.04 -3.35 17.06
C GLN A 18 7.84 -2.42 16.14
N SER A 19 9.16 -2.37 16.28
CA SER A 19 10.03 -1.53 15.44
C SER A 19 10.39 -2.15 14.10
N GLN A 20 10.06 -3.42 13.87
CA GLN A 20 10.34 -4.10 12.61
C GLN A 20 9.43 -3.60 11.50
N ILE A 21 10.03 -3.36 10.33
CA ILE A 21 9.33 -2.95 9.10
C ILE A 21 9.56 -4.02 8.03
N ARG A 22 8.48 -4.45 7.38
CA ARG A 22 8.50 -5.49 6.34
C ARG A 22 7.58 -5.16 5.18
N LYS A 23 7.93 -5.65 3.98
CA LYS A 23 7.08 -5.56 2.79
C LYS A 23 6.25 -6.83 2.69
N GLU A 24 4.93 -6.69 2.67
CA GLU A 24 3.98 -7.80 2.57
C GLU A 24 3.04 -7.62 1.39
N VAL A 25 2.67 -8.71 0.74
CA VAL A 25 1.66 -8.70 -0.32
C VAL A 25 0.29 -8.89 0.32
N ASP A 26 -0.61 -7.94 0.13
CA ASP A 26 -2.02 -8.08 0.53
C ASP A 26 -2.67 -9.21 -0.29
N PRO A 27 -3.17 -10.29 0.35
CA PRO A 27 -3.75 -11.43 -0.36
C PRO A 27 -5.03 -11.08 -1.12
N VAL A 28 -5.74 -10.01 -0.74
CA VAL A 28 -7.01 -9.61 -1.38
C VAL A 28 -6.74 -8.75 -2.61
N THR A 29 -5.85 -7.77 -2.49
CA THR A 29 -5.63 -6.76 -3.55
C THR A 29 -4.38 -7.00 -4.39
N GLY A 30 -3.49 -7.90 -3.96
CA GLY A 30 -2.19 -8.15 -4.59
C GLY A 30 -1.18 -7.01 -4.44
N ARG A 31 -1.51 -5.96 -3.69
CA ARG A 31 -0.63 -4.79 -3.50
C ARG A 31 0.43 -5.09 -2.44
N VAL A 32 1.67 -4.64 -2.70
CA VAL A 32 2.72 -4.64 -1.69
C VAL A 32 2.48 -3.48 -0.72
N ARG A 33 2.44 -3.78 0.58
CA ARG A 33 2.32 -2.82 1.69
C ARG A 33 3.58 -2.85 2.53
N LEU A 34 3.94 -1.70 3.08
CA LEU A 34 4.97 -1.59 4.12
C LEU A 34 4.25 -1.72 5.48
N ILE A 35 4.57 -2.76 6.24
CA ILE A 35 3.95 -3.09 7.52
C ILE A 35 4.96 -2.87 8.64
N LYS A 36 4.56 -2.18 9.71
CA LYS A 36 5.33 -2.01 10.93
C LYS A 36 4.66 -2.74 12.10
N GLY A 37 5.49 -3.44 12.88
CA GLY A 37 5.03 -4.25 14.00
C GLY A 37 4.02 -5.30 13.55
N ASP A 38 2.84 -5.29 14.17
CA ASP A 38 1.82 -6.32 13.92
C ASP A 38 0.88 -5.99 12.76
N SER A 39 0.56 -4.72 12.51
CA SER A 39 -0.47 -4.34 11.51
C SER A 39 -0.44 -2.89 11.02
N GLU A 40 0.51 -2.07 11.47
CA GLU A 40 0.54 -0.66 11.06
C GLU A 40 0.96 -0.58 9.58
N VAL A 41 0.09 -0.05 8.72
CA VAL A 41 0.41 0.20 7.32
C VAL A 41 1.11 1.55 7.21
N LEU A 42 2.31 1.55 6.63
CA LEU A 42 3.11 2.74 6.40
C LEU A 42 3.07 3.18 4.94
N GLU A 43 3.20 4.49 4.73
CA GLU A 43 3.47 5.07 3.42
C GLU A 43 4.97 4.98 3.10
N GLU A 44 5.29 4.62 1.86
CA GLU A 44 6.67 4.58 1.37
C GLU A 44 6.95 5.88 0.59
N ILE A 45 7.98 6.62 1.00
CA ILE A 45 8.53 7.69 0.17
C ILE A 45 9.24 7.03 -1.00
N VAL A 46 8.74 7.28 -2.21
CA VAL A 46 9.27 6.70 -3.45
C VAL A 46 9.99 7.75 -4.30
N THR A 47 10.75 7.31 -5.29
CA THR A 47 11.34 8.21 -6.28
C THR A 47 10.27 8.93 -7.07
N LYS A 48 10.63 10.07 -7.67
CA LYS A 48 9.73 10.86 -8.52
C LYS A 48 9.18 10.02 -9.67
N GLU A 49 10.02 9.23 -10.31
CA GLU A 49 9.68 8.36 -11.44
C GLU A 49 8.63 7.33 -11.01
N ARG A 50 8.85 6.69 -9.85
CA ARG A 50 7.92 5.71 -9.31
C ARG A 50 6.59 6.36 -8.90
N HIS A 51 6.62 7.54 -8.31
CA HIS A 51 5.42 8.28 -7.97
C HIS A 51 4.58 8.60 -9.22
N LEU A 52 5.22 9.03 -10.30
CA LEU A 52 4.55 9.27 -11.60
C LEU A 52 3.90 7.99 -12.16
N GLU A 53 4.59 6.84 -12.09
CA GLU A 53 4.03 5.56 -12.52
C GLU A 53 2.79 5.15 -11.70
N ILE A 54 2.85 5.34 -10.37
CA ILE A 54 1.73 5.04 -9.47
C ILE A 54 0.53 5.90 -9.84
N ASN A 55 0.73 7.21 -9.98
CA ASN A 55 -0.34 8.14 -10.35
C ASN A 55 -0.96 7.78 -11.71
N LYS A 56 -0.13 7.49 -12.72
CA LYS A 56 -0.61 7.08 -14.05
C LYS A 56 -1.44 5.80 -14.01
N LYS A 57 -1.09 4.85 -13.14
CA LYS A 57 -1.87 3.62 -12.96
C LYS A 57 -3.18 3.88 -12.19
N ALA A 58 -3.13 4.73 -11.16
CA ALA A 58 -4.27 5.03 -10.32
C ALA A 58 -5.38 5.80 -11.07
N THR A 59 -5.01 6.75 -11.93
CA THR A 59 -5.97 7.61 -12.65
C THR A 59 -6.38 7.11 -14.03
N ARG A 60 -5.94 5.91 -14.42
CA ARG A 60 -6.22 5.36 -15.77
C ARG A 60 -7.72 5.29 -16.06
N GLY A 61 -8.50 4.75 -15.13
CA GLY A 61 -9.95 4.58 -15.32
C GLY A 61 -10.68 5.92 -15.44
N ASP A 62 -10.24 6.95 -14.72
CA ASP A 62 -10.79 8.30 -14.83
C ASP A 62 -10.56 8.88 -16.23
N GLY A 63 -9.37 8.66 -16.78
CA GLY A 63 -9.02 9.05 -18.15
C GLY A 63 -9.89 8.35 -19.20
N GLU A 64 -10.03 7.03 -19.10
CA GLU A 64 -10.86 6.22 -20.00
C GLU A 64 -12.34 6.66 -19.95
N PHE A 65 -12.85 6.90 -18.74
CA PHE A 65 -14.23 7.38 -18.55
C PHE A 65 -14.43 8.77 -19.17
N TYR A 66 -13.52 9.70 -18.91
CA TYR A 66 -13.59 11.06 -19.46
C TYR A 66 -13.55 11.05 -20.99
N GLU A 67 -12.67 10.24 -21.59
CA GLU A 67 -12.57 10.10 -23.05
C GLU A 67 -13.88 9.61 -23.65
N ALA A 68 -14.43 8.51 -23.12
CA ALA A 68 -15.70 7.95 -23.60
C ALA A 68 -16.84 8.97 -23.54
N ARG A 69 -16.98 9.69 -22.41
CA ARG A 69 -18.03 10.70 -22.22
C ARG A 69 -17.85 11.90 -23.13
N SER A 70 -16.62 12.35 -23.33
CA SER A 70 -16.31 13.51 -24.19
C SER A 70 -16.59 13.20 -25.66
N LEU A 71 -16.20 12.00 -26.12
CA LEU A 71 -16.47 11.53 -27.48
C LEU A 71 -17.98 11.35 -27.73
N ASP A 72 -18.72 10.79 -26.78
CA ASP A 72 -20.18 10.65 -26.88
C ASP A 72 -20.88 12.00 -26.95
N ALA A 73 -20.46 12.97 -26.12
CA ALA A 73 -20.99 14.33 -26.17
C ALA A 73 -20.70 15.02 -27.51
N ALA A 74 -19.50 14.81 -28.07
CA ALA A 74 -19.13 15.34 -29.38
C ALA A 74 -19.96 14.72 -30.52
N LYS A 75 -20.23 13.41 -30.47
CA LYS A 75 -21.10 12.72 -31.45
C LYS A 75 -22.53 13.23 -31.43
N ARG A 76 -23.09 13.51 -30.25
CA ARG A 76 -24.45 14.06 -30.08
C ARG A 76 -24.63 15.50 -30.56
N ARG A 77 -23.52 16.23 -30.77
CA ARG A 77 -23.52 17.61 -31.28
C ARG A 77 -23.43 17.70 -32.80
N LYS A 78 -23.20 16.58 -33.49
CA LYS A 78 -23.30 16.45 -34.95
C LYS A 78 -24.70 15.97 -35.33
#